data_AF-A0A4Y2VUG5-F1
#
_entry.id   AF-A0A4Y2VUG5-F1
#
_cell.length_a   1.000
_cell.length_b   1.000
_cell.length_c   1.000
_cell.angle_alpha   90.00
_cell.angle_beta   90.00
_cell.angle_gamma   90.00
#
_symmetry.space_group_name_H-M   'P 1'
#
loop_
_entity.id
_entity.type
_entity.pdbx_description
1 polymer ?
#
loop_
_entity_poly.entity_id
_entity_poly.type
_entity_poly.pdbx_seq_one_letter_code
_entity_poly.pdbx_strand_id
1 'polypeptide(L)'
;MPIIAKPHLTAPSLNIDVITVQDPYMIPGRPMESAPGHKMYSSKNGKAVVIICNQNIKPYIKLQSENIITVALNIGNKIINISSVYFASHDHIDNLITKFLNYGFNRRIDLVTGDFNCRS
;
A
#
# COMPACT_ATOMS: atom_id res chain seq x y z
N MET A 1 -14.61 39.13 2.14
CA MET A 1 -13.36 38.44 2.57
C MET A 1 -13.08 37.33 1.59
N PRO A 2 -11.93 37.29 0.89
CA PRO A 2 -11.59 36.15 0.05
C PRO A 2 -11.24 34.97 0.95
N ILE A 3 -11.81 33.80 0.65
CA ILE A 3 -11.40 32.53 1.29
C ILE A 3 -10.04 32.19 0.69
N ILE A 4 -8.97 32.44 1.44
CA ILE A 4 -7.63 31.96 1.06
C ILE A 4 -7.67 30.44 1.26
N ALA A 5 -7.78 29.70 0.16
CA ALA A 5 -7.68 28.24 0.18
C ALA A 5 -6.32 27.88 0.81
N LYS A 6 -6.34 27.09 1.89
CA LYS A 6 -5.11 26.55 2.46
C LYS A 6 -4.37 25.79 1.35
N PRO A 7 -3.04 25.94 1.21
CA PRO A 7 -2.30 25.21 0.21
C PRO A 7 -2.57 23.72 0.36
N HIS A 8 -2.96 23.06 -0.73
CA HIS A 8 -3.15 21.62 -0.74
C HIS A 8 -1.82 20.96 -0.40
N LEU A 9 -1.76 20.28 0.75
CA LEU A 9 -0.61 19.47 1.12
C LEU A 9 -0.52 18.30 0.15
N THR A 10 0.59 18.22 -0.56
CA THR A 10 0.93 17.12 -1.48
C THR A 10 1.95 16.20 -0.82
N ALA A 11 2.00 14.94 -1.25
CA ALA A 11 3.00 13.99 -0.74
C ALA A 11 4.45 14.51 -0.85
N PRO A 12 4.87 15.18 -1.95
CA PRO A 12 6.17 15.86 -2.01
C PRO A 12 6.35 16.96 -0.97
N SER A 13 5.33 17.80 -0.73
CA SER A 13 5.42 18.88 0.28
C SER A 13 5.58 18.38 1.72
N LEU A 14 5.20 17.12 1.96
CA LEU A 14 5.30 16.45 3.26
C LEU A 14 6.51 15.51 3.36
N ASN A 15 7.37 15.44 2.34
CA ASN A 15 8.49 14.50 2.24
C ASN A 15 8.05 13.04 2.48
N ILE A 16 6.88 12.65 1.96
CA ILE A 16 6.38 11.28 2.08
C ILE A 16 7.11 10.40 1.05
N ASP A 17 7.69 9.28 1.51
CA ASP A 17 8.37 8.33 0.63
C ASP A 17 7.43 7.30 -0.01
N VAL A 18 6.46 6.82 0.76
CA VAL A 18 5.58 5.70 0.39
C VAL A 18 4.20 5.93 0.98
N ILE A 19 3.15 5.67 0.19
CA ILE A 19 1.75 5.66 0.63
C ILE A 19 1.17 4.27 0.39
N THR A 20 0.42 3.76 1.35
CA THR A 20 -0.44 2.60 1.13
C THR A 20 -1.89 3.04 1.15
N VAL A 21 -2.68 2.51 0.20
CA VAL A 21 -4.09 2.86 0.03
C VAL A 21 -4.91 1.59 -0.02
N GLN A 22 -6.05 1.59 0.64
CA GLN A 22 -6.99 0.48 0.66
C GLN A 22 -8.35 0.90 0.11
N ASP A 23 -8.93 -0.01 -0.66
CA ASP A 23 -10.21 0.15 -1.35
C ASP A 23 -10.36 1.50 -2.08
N PRO A 24 -9.38 1.93 -2.92
CA PRO A 24 -9.47 3.20 -3.62
C PRO A 24 -10.53 3.15 -4.72
N TYR A 25 -11.79 3.33 -4.35
CA TYR A 25 -12.92 3.45 -5.27
C TYR A 25 -12.94 4.85 -5.89
N MET A 26 -12.32 5.00 -7.06
CA MET A 26 -12.50 6.19 -7.88
C MET A 26 -13.62 5.94 -8.88
N ILE A 27 -14.86 6.16 -8.43
CA ILE A 27 -16.12 6.01 -9.20
C ILE A 27 -16.56 4.53 -9.33
N PRO A 28 -17.84 4.19 -9.06
CA PRO A 28 -18.33 2.82 -9.20
C PRO A 28 -17.98 2.21 -10.56
N GLY A 29 -17.18 1.15 -10.55
CA GLY A 29 -16.81 0.39 -11.73
C GLY A 29 -15.56 0.86 -12.50
N ARG A 30 -14.83 1.89 -12.04
CA ARG A 30 -13.54 2.28 -12.64
C ARG A 30 -12.38 2.05 -11.65
N PRO A 31 -11.27 1.45 -12.10
CA PRO A 31 -10.07 1.35 -11.29
C PRO A 31 -9.48 2.74 -11.02
N MET A 32 -8.80 2.89 -9.90
CA MET A 32 -8.04 4.11 -9.59
C MET A 32 -7.09 4.44 -10.74
N GLU A 33 -7.15 5.68 -11.23
CA GLU A 33 -6.23 6.16 -12.27
C GLU A 33 -4.78 6.07 -11.78
N SER A 34 -3.84 5.88 -12.71
CA SER A 34 -2.42 5.85 -12.37
C SER A 34 -2.03 7.19 -11.73
N ALA A 35 -1.28 7.15 -10.63
CA ALA A 35 -0.76 8.36 -9.99
C ALA A 35 0.37 8.94 -10.87
N PRO A 36 0.15 10.04 -11.61
CA PRO A 36 1.15 10.53 -12.56
C PRO A 36 2.43 10.95 -11.82
N GLY A 37 3.59 10.61 -12.37
CA GLY A 37 4.89 10.89 -11.76
C GLY A 37 5.29 9.97 -10.60
N HIS A 38 4.46 8.98 -10.25
CA HIS A 38 4.71 8.05 -9.15
C HIS A 38 4.62 6.59 -9.63
N LYS A 39 5.39 5.71 -8.98
CA LYS A 39 5.28 4.26 -9.25
C LYS A 39 4.18 3.69 -8.37
N MET A 40 3.23 3.00 -8.97
CA MET A 40 2.07 2.43 -8.28
C MET A 40 2.02 0.91 -8.49
N TYR A 41 1.76 0.19 -7.41
CA TYR A 41 1.69 -1.26 -7.37
C TYR A 41 0.43 -1.69 -6.63
N SER A 42 -0.37 -2.60 -7.19
CA SER A 42 -1.62 -3.02 -6.60
C SER A 42 -1.69 -4.53 -6.39
N SER A 43 -2.58 -4.96 -5.49
CA SER A 43 -3.10 -6.33 -5.48
C SER A 43 -3.86 -6.61 -6.78
N LYS A 44 -4.14 -7.89 -7.07
CA LYS A 44 -4.80 -8.28 -8.33
C LYS A 44 -6.21 -7.72 -8.44
N ASN A 45 -6.94 -7.60 -7.33
CA ASN A 45 -8.26 -6.98 -7.31
C ASN A 45 -8.23 -5.45 -7.21
N GLY A 46 -7.05 -4.83 -7.16
CA GLY A 46 -6.89 -3.38 -7.08
C GLY A 46 -7.22 -2.75 -5.73
N LYS A 47 -7.62 -3.53 -4.72
CA LYS A 47 -8.08 -3.03 -3.42
C LYS A 47 -6.97 -2.72 -2.42
N ALA A 48 -5.76 -3.22 -2.64
CA ALA A 48 -4.60 -2.84 -1.84
C ALA A 48 -3.53 -2.26 -2.77
N VAL A 49 -3.08 -1.05 -2.49
CA VAL A 49 -2.14 -0.31 -3.34
C VAL A 49 -0.97 0.21 -2.52
N VAL A 50 0.21 0.22 -3.13
CA VAL A 50 1.40 0.94 -2.67
C VAL A 50 1.82 1.94 -3.75
N ILE A 51 1.98 3.19 -3.35
CA ILE A 51 2.44 4.29 -4.20
C ILE A 51 3.81 4.73 -3.69
N ILE A 52 4.82 4.72 -4.55
CA ILE A 52 6.16 5.20 -4.25
C ILE A 52 6.26 6.68 -4.64
N CYS A 53 6.33 7.52 -3.62
CA CYS A 53 6.39 8.96 -3.74
C CYS A 53 7.82 9.47 -3.95
N ASN A 54 8.81 8.83 -3.34
CA ASN A 54 10.21 9.15 -3.53
C ASN A 54 10.80 8.45 -4.76
N GLN A 55 11.10 9.23 -5.80
CA GLN A 55 11.60 8.71 -7.08
C GLN A 55 13.01 8.09 -7.00
N ASN A 56 13.78 8.40 -5.96
CA ASN A 56 15.12 7.82 -5.75
C ASN A 56 15.04 6.37 -5.25
N ILE A 57 13.88 5.95 -4.73
CA ILE A 57 13.68 4.57 -4.27
C ILE A 57 13.41 3.68 -5.49
N LYS A 58 14.12 2.55 -5.52
CA LYS A 58 13.93 1.49 -6.51
C LYS A 58 13.11 0.35 -5.90
N PRO A 59 11.78 0.35 -6.08
CA PRO A 59 10.93 -0.74 -5.63
C PRO A 59 11.03 -1.95 -6.57
N TYR A 60 10.76 -3.14 -6.04
CA TYR A 60 10.41 -4.32 -6.82
C TYR A 60 9.28 -5.10 -6.16
N ILE A 61 8.45 -5.77 -6.96
CA ILE A 61 7.34 -6.58 -6.46
C ILE A 61 7.94 -7.87 -5.85
N LYS A 62 7.64 -8.12 -4.58
CA LYS A 62 8.03 -9.35 -3.87
C LYS A 62 6.88 -10.35 -3.83
N LEU A 63 5.65 -9.87 -3.67
CA LEU A 63 4.44 -10.68 -3.63
C LEU A 63 3.28 -9.88 -4.20
N GLN A 64 2.49 -10.51 -5.07
CA GLN A 64 1.23 -9.96 -5.55
C GLN A 64 0.16 -11.06 -5.52
N SER A 65 -0.86 -10.85 -4.69
CA SER A 65 -2.00 -11.76 -4.54
C SER A 65 -3.32 -11.01 -4.76
N GLU A 66 -4.45 -11.68 -4.56
CA GLU A 66 -5.77 -11.05 -4.70
C GLU A 66 -5.93 -9.81 -3.82
N ASN A 67 -5.55 -9.92 -2.54
CA ASN A 67 -5.85 -8.93 -1.51
C ASN A 67 -4.62 -8.19 -0.96
N ILE A 68 -3.43 -8.60 -1.41
CA ILE A 68 -2.15 -8.13 -0.86
C ILE A 68 -1.18 -7.83 -1.99
N ILE A 69 -0.49 -6.71 -1.86
CA ILE A 69 0.71 -6.37 -2.63
C ILE A 69 1.85 -6.10 -1.64
N THR A 70 3.00 -6.70 -1.89
CA THR A 70 4.23 -6.42 -1.16
C THR A 70 5.29 -5.95 -2.14
N VAL A 71 5.80 -4.74 -1.89
CA VAL A 71 6.95 -4.19 -2.59
C VAL A 71 8.14 -4.12 -1.65
N ALA A 72 9.28 -4.58 -2.13
CA ALA A 72 10.54 -4.46 -1.42
C ALA A 72 11.25 -3.19 -1.87
N LEU A 73 11.74 -2.42 -0.89
CA LEU A 73 12.43 -1.16 -1.07
C LEU A 73 13.87 -1.31 -0.59
N ASN A 74 14.81 -0.98 -1.46
CA ASN A 74 16.22 -0.90 -1.08
C ASN A 74 16.48 0.50 -0.51
N ILE A 75 16.79 0.58 0.79
CA ILE A 75 17.14 1.82 1.48
C ILE A 75 18.54 1.63 2.10
N GLY A 76 19.54 2.24 1.47
CA GLY A 76 20.95 2.00 1.82
C GLY A 76 21.32 0.52 1.63
N ASN A 77 21.84 -0.12 2.68
CA ASN A 77 22.18 -1.54 2.70
C ASN A 77 21.06 -2.44 3.27
N LYS A 78 19.86 -1.88 3.50
CA LYS A 78 18.71 -2.60 4.06
C LYS A 78 17.61 -2.77 3.02
N ILE A 79 16.87 -3.87 3.16
CA ILE A 79 15.65 -4.14 2.40
C ILE A 79 14.47 -4.05 3.37
N ILE A 80 13.54 -3.14 3.09
CA ILE A 80 12.26 -3.02 3.80
C ILE A 80 11.17 -3.53 2.88
N ASN A 81 10.34 -4.46 3.35
CA ASN A 81 9.16 -4.89 2.60
C ASN A 81 7.96 -4.10 3.09
N ILE A 82 7.28 -3.41 2.19
CA ILE A 82 6.03 -2.71 2.47
C ILE A 82 4.90 -3.54 1.89
N SER A 83 4.02 -4.03 2.75
CA SER A 83 2.82 -4.75 2.36
C SER A 83 1.60 -3.86 2.54
N SER A 84 0.84 -3.66 1.47
CA SER A 84 -0.53 -3.12 1.54
C SER A 84 -1.51 -4.27 1.45
N VAL A 85 -2.52 -4.24 2.32
CA VAL A 85 -3.42 -5.35 2.53
C VAL A 85 -4.86 -4.86 2.66
N TYR A 86 -5.80 -5.57 2.06
CA TYR A 86 -7.23 -5.33 2.24
C TYR A 86 -7.96 -6.64 2.49
N PHE A 87 -8.70 -6.72 3.59
CA PHE A 87 -9.60 -7.83 3.90
C PHE A 87 -11.03 -7.35 3.98
N ALA A 88 -11.98 -8.19 3.56
CA ALA A 88 -13.39 -7.83 3.62
C ALA A 88 -13.94 -8.01 5.05
N SER A 89 -15.01 -7.28 5.38
CA SER A 89 -15.69 -7.27 6.69
C SER A 89 -16.22 -8.61 7.22
N HIS A 90 -16.13 -9.68 6.43
CA HIS A 90 -16.62 -11.02 6.79
C HIS A 90 -15.50 -12.07 6.76
N ASP A 91 -14.24 -11.67 6.52
CA ASP A 91 -13.11 -12.58 6.60
C ASP A 91 -12.72 -12.84 8.07
N HIS A 92 -12.57 -14.11 8.46
CA HIS A 92 -12.07 -14.48 9.79
C HIS A 92 -10.59 -14.10 9.99
N ILE A 93 -10.24 -13.54 11.15
CA ILE A 93 -8.88 -13.12 11.50
C ILE A 93 -7.86 -14.27 11.47
N ASP A 94 -8.28 -15.51 11.75
CA ASP A 94 -7.38 -16.67 11.68
C ASP A 94 -6.96 -17.02 10.25
N ASN A 95 -7.89 -16.84 9.30
CA ASN A 95 -7.58 -17.00 7.88
C ASN A 95 -6.56 -15.94 7.42
N LEU A 96 -6.66 -14.75 7.99
CA LEU A 96 -5.77 -13.62 7.76
C LEU A 96 -4.36 -13.89 8.31
N ILE A 97 -4.25 -14.29 9.58
CA ILE A 97 -2.97 -14.66 10.20
C ILE A 97 -2.33 -15.83 9.45
N THR A 98 -3.10 -16.86 9.12
CA THR A 98 -2.60 -18.03 8.37
C THR A 98 -2.08 -17.63 6.99
N LYS A 99 -2.79 -16.76 6.27
CA LYS A 99 -2.32 -16.20 5.01
C LYS A 99 -1.00 -15.46 5.21
N PHE A 100 -0.87 -14.60 6.24
CA PHE A 100 0.38 -13.90 6.55
C PHE A 100 1.55 -14.85 6.83
N LEU A 101 1.34 -15.88 7.65
CA LEU A 101 2.37 -16.87 7.97
C LEU A 101 2.86 -17.61 6.71
N ASN A 102 1.95 -17.88 5.77
CA ASN A 102 2.28 -18.54 4.50
C ASN A 102 3.02 -17.64 3.49
N TYR A 103 3.01 -16.31 3.66
CA TYR A 103 3.71 -15.40 2.76
C TYR A 103 5.21 -15.26 3.03
N GLY A 104 5.73 -15.91 4.07
CA GLY A 104 7.17 -16.04 4.29
C GLY A 104 7.87 -14.74 4.66
N PHE A 105 7.30 -13.99 5.61
CA PHE A 105 7.98 -12.87 6.28
C PHE A 105 9.16 -13.38 7.14
N ASN A 106 10.23 -13.79 6.47
CA ASN A 106 11.37 -14.44 7.09
C ASN A 106 12.35 -13.41 7.67
N ARG A 107 12.19 -13.03 8.95
CA ARG A 107 13.15 -12.20 9.74
C ARG A 107 13.71 -10.99 8.96
N ARG A 108 12.86 -10.32 8.18
CA ARG A 108 13.20 -9.08 7.47
C ARG A 108 12.53 -7.91 8.19
N ILE A 109 12.86 -6.70 7.74
CA ILE A 109 12.12 -5.51 8.15
C ILE A 109 10.87 -5.47 7.28
N ASP A 110 9.75 -5.91 7.84
CA ASP A 110 8.45 -5.99 7.18
C ASP A 110 7.51 -4.97 7.83
N LEU A 111 6.98 -4.04 7.03
CA LEU A 111 5.91 -3.14 7.43
C LEU A 111 4.63 -3.57 6.73
N VAL A 112 3.68 -4.09 7.50
CA VAL A 112 2.36 -4.48 7.00
C VAL A 112 1.37 -3.40 7.38
N THR A 113 0.65 -2.90 6.39
CA THR A 113 -0.38 -1.86 6.53
C THR A 113 -1.62 -2.29 5.78
N GLY A 114 -2.79 -1.84 6.22
CA GLY A 114 -4.01 -2.24 5.56
C GLY A 114 -5.27 -1.95 6.33
N ASP A 115 -6.39 -2.21 5.65
CA ASP A 115 -7.68 -2.40 6.27
C ASP A 115 -7.88 -3.89 6.48
N PHE A 116 -7.71 -4.31 7.74
CA PHE A 116 -7.84 -5.71 8.13
C PHE A 116 -9.29 -6.09 8.45
N ASN A 117 -10.19 -5.11 8.60
CA ASN A 117 -11.59 -5.31 8.92
C ASN A 117 -11.87 -6.28 10.08
N CYS A 118 -10.91 -6.43 11.00
CA CYS A 118 -11.01 -7.29 12.17
C CYS A 118 -11.20 -6.45 13.45
N ARG A 119 -11.99 -6.97 14.39
CA ARG A 119 -12.09 -6.42 15.74
C ARG A 119 -11.36 -7.36 16.71
N SER A 120 -10.70 -6.76 17.70
CA SER A 120 -10.13 -7.45 18.86
C SER A 120 -11.21 -8.09 19.71
#